data_AF-A0A1I4ZTU6-F1
#
_entry.id   AF-A0A1I4ZTU6-F1
#
_cell.length_a   1.000
_cell.length_b   1.000
_cell.length_c   1.000
_cell.angle_alpha   90.00
_cell.angle_beta   90.00
_cell.angle_gamma   90.00
#
_symmetry.space_group_name_H-M   'P 1'
#
loop_
_entity.id
_entity.type
_entity.pdbx_description
1 polymer ?
#
loop_
_entity_poly.entity_id
_entity_poly.type
_entity_poly.pdbx_seq_one_letter_code
_entity_poly.pdbx_strand_id
1 'polypeptide(L)'
;MKPPRAGGSGGSDDHRYSNLIGSRDDATADRGKLRVTFARCWWASVCNERMPRIRFGRVHIINNYFSSSVSNKCVAAGFEANIRVENNVFENVKTPIDLMTGFTAATAVGNIFTNTTGNTAGSNTAFTAPYSIPTLTASAVKANVSAGAGATFTGNVCGSF
;
A
#
# COMPACT_ATOMS: atom_id res chain seq x y z
N MET A 1 15.46 5.89 19.64
CA MET A 1 15.23 4.73 18.74
C MET A 1 15.37 3.46 19.58
N LYS A 2 14.57 2.41 19.38
CA LYS A 2 14.70 1.18 20.17
C LYS A 2 16.09 0.54 19.86
N PRO A 3 16.84 0.05 20.85
CA PRO A 3 18.16 -0.53 20.60
C PRO A 3 18.07 -1.73 19.65
N PRO A 4 19.02 -1.91 18.71
CA PRO A 4 19.10 -3.12 17.88
C PRO A 4 19.44 -4.34 18.73
N ARG A 5 18.95 -5.53 18.36
CA ARG A 5 19.28 -6.80 19.02
C ARG A 5 20.54 -7.42 18.41
N ALA A 6 21.43 -7.94 19.26
CA ALA A 6 22.59 -8.71 18.82
C ALA A 6 22.14 -10.00 18.12
N GLY A 7 22.70 -10.29 16.93
CA GLY A 7 22.40 -11.50 16.14
C GLY A 7 21.13 -11.45 15.28
N GLY A 8 20.37 -10.34 15.28
CA GLY A 8 19.27 -10.11 14.33
C GLY A 8 19.75 -9.41 13.05
N SER A 9 18.90 -9.31 12.02
CA SER A 9 19.20 -8.68 10.72
C SER A 9 19.47 -7.16 10.77
N GLY A 10 19.67 -6.57 11.96
CA GLY A 10 20.06 -5.17 12.12
C GLY A 10 18.92 -4.16 12.24
N GLY A 11 17.74 -4.54 12.75
CA GLY A 11 16.61 -3.63 12.99
C GLY A 11 15.76 -4.03 14.20
N SER A 12 14.89 -3.14 14.68
CA SER A 12 13.81 -3.55 15.59
C SER A 12 12.88 -4.51 14.86
N ASP A 13 12.34 -5.53 15.55
CA ASP A 13 11.24 -6.39 15.07
C ASP A 13 9.90 -5.62 14.85
N ASP A 14 9.98 -4.30 14.69
CA ASP A 14 8.89 -3.35 14.54
C ASP A 14 9.18 -2.53 13.29
N HIS A 15 8.51 -2.85 12.18
CA HIS A 15 8.54 -2.02 10.98
C HIS A 15 7.37 -1.05 11.01
N ARG A 16 7.48 -0.05 11.88
CA ARG A 16 6.35 0.83 12.17
C ARG A 16 5.89 1.65 10.96
N TYR A 17 6.81 2.06 10.08
CA TYR A 17 6.54 3.00 9.00
C TYR A 17 7.14 2.50 7.69
N SER A 18 6.32 1.86 6.84
CA SER A 18 6.86 1.06 5.72
C SER A 18 7.35 1.90 4.54
N ASN A 19 6.48 2.71 3.94
CA ASN A 19 6.76 3.41 2.69
C ASN A 19 6.16 4.82 2.75
N LEU A 20 7.02 5.84 2.69
CA LEU A 20 6.61 7.25 2.61
C LEU A 20 6.91 7.80 1.21
N ILE A 21 5.88 8.25 0.50
CA ILE A 21 5.97 8.91 -0.80
C ILE A 21 5.67 10.40 -0.59
N GLY A 22 6.69 11.25 -0.72
CA GLY A 22 6.60 12.68 -0.41
C GLY A 22 6.80 12.97 1.09
N SER A 23 7.88 13.67 1.41
CA SER A 23 8.38 13.77 2.79
C SER A 23 7.59 14.75 3.67
N ARG A 24 7.10 15.85 3.10
CA ARG A 24 6.45 16.96 3.80
C ARG A 24 5.45 17.70 2.91
N ASP A 25 4.56 18.47 3.52
CA ASP A 25 3.42 19.11 2.85
C ASP A 25 3.82 20.40 2.11
N ASP A 26 4.95 21.01 2.47
CA ASP A 26 5.52 22.20 1.83
C ASP A 26 6.58 21.87 0.75
N ALA A 27 6.83 20.59 0.47
CA ALA A 27 7.70 20.13 -0.62
C ALA A 27 7.01 20.25 -1.99
N THR A 28 6.55 21.44 -2.32
CA THR A 28 5.73 21.73 -3.52
C THR A 28 6.39 21.35 -4.85
N ALA A 29 7.72 21.19 -4.88
CA ALA A 29 8.47 20.69 -6.02
C ALA A 29 8.15 19.21 -6.39
N ASP A 30 7.43 18.47 -5.53
CA ASP A 30 6.96 17.11 -5.78
C ASP A 30 5.70 17.07 -6.67
N ARG A 31 4.99 18.19 -6.83
CA ARG A 31 3.81 18.26 -7.70
C ARG A 31 4.15 17.82 -9.13
N GLY A 32 3.30 16.96 -9.68
CA GLY A 32 3.48 16.39 -11.02
C GLY A 32 4.47 15.22 -11.11
N LYS A 33 5.18 14.90 -10.02
CA LYS A 33 6.14 13.78 -9.91
C LYS A 33 5.53 12.62 -9.11
N LEU A 34 6.39 11.78 -8.52
CA LEU A 34 6.03 10.67 -7.61
C LEU A 34 4.95 9.75 -8.19
N ARG A 35 5.12 9.35 -9.45
CA ARG A 35 4.26 8.39 -10.14
C ARG A 35 4.74 6.98 -9.82
N VAL A 36 4.08 6.33 -8.87
CA VAL A 36 4.53 5.04 -8.31
C VAL A 36 3.41 4.01 -8.44
N THR A 37 3.79 2.78 -8.78
CA THR A 37 2.88 1.63 -8.69
C THR A 37 3.41 0.67 -7.64
N PHE A 38 2.55 0.29 -6.70
CA PHE A 38 2.74 -0.90 -5.87
C PHE A 38 1.87 -2.01 -6.44
N ALA A 39 2.52 -3.06 -6.94
CA ALA A 39 1.84 -4.21 -7.53
C ALA A 39 2.34 -5.52 -6.91
N ARG A 40 1.41 -6.38 -6.46
CA ARG A 40 1.72 -7.69 -5.86
C ARG A 40 2.68 -7.62 -4.66
N CYS A 41 2.69 -6.51 -3.93
CA CYS A 41 3.42 -6.37 -2.69
C CYS A 41 2.67 -7.02 -1.53
N TRP A 42 3.41 -7.52 -0.54
CA TRP A 42 2.86 -8.04 0.71
C TRP A 42 3.31 -7.18 1.89
N TRP A 43 2.37 -6.50 2.53
CA TRP A 43 2.58 -5.90 3.85
C TRP A 43 2.10 -6.87 4.93
N ALA A 44 3.05 -7.70 5.36
CA ALA A 44 2.85 -8.76 6.34
C ALA A 44 3.01 -8.25 7.78
N SER A 45 3.21 -9.18 8.72
CA SER A 45 3.38 -8.92 10.16
C SER A 45 4.32 -7.75 10.45
N VAL A 46 4.07 -7.07 11.57
CA VAL A 46 4.86 -5.96 12.14
C VAL A 46 4.83 -4.64 11.36
N CYS A 47 4.14 -4.55 10.21
CA CYS A 47 3.90 -3.28 9.54
C CYS A 47 2.76 -2.51 10.24
N ASN A 48 3.06 -1.36 10.85
CA ASN A 48 2.05 -0.61 11.62
C ASN A 48 1.36 0.48 10.76
N GLU A 49 2.13 1.29 10.04
CA GLU A 49 1.64 2.43 9.27
C GLU A 49 2.41 2.65 7.96
N ARG A 50 1.83 3.52 7.10
CA ARG A 50 2.41 3.98 5.83
C ARG A 50 2.64 2.83 4.86
N MET A 51 1.56 2.18 4.45
CA MET A 51 1.59 1.07 3.50
C MET A 51 0.82 1.43 2.21
N PRO A 52 1.25 2.41 1.40
CA PRO A 52 2.15 3.52 1.68
C PRO A 52 1.42 4.71 2.33
N ARG A 53 2.15 5.75 2.75
CA ARG A 53 1.60 7.11 2.95
C ARG A 53 2.06 8.02 1.83
N ILE A 54 1.13 8.73 1.19
CA ILE A 54 1.37 9.47 -0.05
C ILE A 54 1.12 10.96 0.13
N ARG A 55 1.95 11.78 -0.50
CA ARG A 55 1.73 13.20 -0.78
C ARG A 55 2.07 13.53 -2.23
N PHE A 56 1.31 14.44 -2.84
CA PHE A 56 1.41 14.95 -4.22
C PHE A 56 1.32 13.91 -5.35
N GLY A 57 1.79 12.69 -5.11
CA GLY A 57 1.97 11.65 -6.10
C GLY A 57 0.66 11.07 -6.62
N ARG A 58 0.75 10.59 -7.86
CA ARG A 58 -0.25 9.71 -8.48
C ARG A 58 0.19 8.28 -8.26
N VAL A 59 -0.46 7.60 -7.31
CA VAL A 59 -0.02 6.26 -6.87
C VAL A 59 -1.08 5.21 -7.16
N HIS A 60 -0.69 4.16 -7.88
CA HIS A 60 -1.54 3.01 -8.15
C HIS A 60 -1.16 1.87 -7.20
N ILE A 61 -2.13 1.35 -6.48
CA ILE A 61 -1.97 0.26 -5.51
C ILE A 61 -2.86 -0.86 -5.99
N ILE A 62 -2.26 -1.88 -6.62
CA ILE A 62 -3.00 -2.95 -7.31
C ILE A 62 -2.52 -4.36 -6.96
N ASN A 63 -3.46 -5.31 -6.80
CA ASN A 63 -3.14 -6.73 -6.53
C ASN A 63 -2.25 -6.94 -5.29
N ASN A 64 -2.30 -6.07 -4.28
CA ASN A 64 -1.48 -6.21 -3.07
C ASN A 64 -2.22 -6.91 -1.95
N TYR A 65 -1.47 -7.49 -1.00
CA TYR A 65 -2.01 -8.11 0.19
C TYR A 65 -1.52 -7.38 1.46
N PHE A 66 -2.46 -6.98 2.31
CA PHE A 66 -2.22 -6.32 3.60
C PHE A 66 -2.75 -7.21 4.72
N SER A 67 -1.87 -7.68 5.60
CA SER A 67 -2.23 -8.68 6.61
C SER A 67 -1.58 -8.47 7.98
N SER A 68 -1.15 -7.25 8.29
CA SER A 68 -0.55 -6.94 9.58
C SER A 68 -1.60 -6.70 10.65
N SER A 69 -1.73 -7.63 11.60
CA SER A 69 -2.67 -7.54 12.73
C SER A 69 -2.38 -6.40 13.71
N VAL A 70 -1.16 -5.87 13.69
CA VAL A 70 -0.75 -4.71 14.49
C VAL A 70 -0.88 -3.40 13.70
N SER A 71 -1.47 -3.40 12.51
CA SER A 71 -1.64 -2.20 11.70
C SER A 71 -2.50 -1.15 12.41
N ASN A 72 -2.11 0.11 12.31
CA ASN A 72 -2.99 1.25 12.60
C ASN A 72 -3.65 1.74 11.31
N LYS A 73 -2.85 1.94 10.25
CA LYS A 73 -3.28 2.47 8.95
C LYS A 73 -2.48 1.85 7.80
N CYS A 74 -3.15 1.38 6.74
CA CYS A 74 -2.48 0.85 5.55
C CYS A 74 -2.21 1.96 4.54
N VAL A 75 -3.09 2.16 3.57
CA VAL A 75 -2.95 3.19 2.54
C VAL A 75 -3.38 4.53 3.13
N ALA A 76 -2.46 5.49 3.25
CA ALA A 76 -2.77 6.82 3.77
C ALA A 76 -2.71 7.88 2.65
N ALA A 77 -3.87 8.42 2.29
CA ALA A 77 -4.02 9.58 1.43
C ALA A 77 -3.69 10.84 2.23
N GLY A 78 -2.45 11.32 2.12
CA GLY A 78 -1.93 12.46 2.88
C GLY A 78 -2.35 13.80 2.29
N PHE A 79 -1.40 14.49 1.65
CA PHE A 79 -1.56 15.86 1.15
C PHE A 79 -1.44 15.91 -0.36
N GLU A 80 -2.44 16.46 -1.06
CA GLU A 80 -2.54 16.48 -2.53
C GLU A 80 -2.32 15.09 -3.19
N ALA A 81 -2.58 14.02 -2.43
CA ALA A 81 -2.41 12.66 -2.91
C ALA A 81 -3.55 12.29 -3.86
N ASN A 82 -3.22 11.59 -4.94
CA ASN A 82 -4.17 11.09 -5.92
C ASN A 82 -3.94 9.58 -6.13
N ILE A 83 -4.78 8.74 -5.52
CA ILE A 83 -4.48 7.32 -5.32
C ILE A 83 -5.56 6.44 -5.92
N ARG A 84 -5.15 5.43 -6.68
CA ARG A 84 -6.03 4.35 -7.14
C ARG A 84 -5.74 3.09 -6.34
N VAL A 85 -6.68 2.66 -5.50
CA VAL A 85 -6.61 1.44 -4.68
C VAL A 85 -7.50 0.38 -5.31
N GLU A 86 -6.91 -0.52 -6.09
CA GLU A 86 -7.62 -1.43 -7.00
C GLU A 86 -7.30 -2.90 -6.72
N ASN A 87 -8.33 -3.73 -6.55
CA ASN A 87 -8.19 -5.19 -6.42
C ASN A 87 -7.11 -5.64 -5.43
N ASN A 88 -7.06 -5.04 -4.25
CA ASN A 88 -6.20 -5.46 -3.14
C ASN A 88 -7.00 -6.28 -2.12
N VAL A 89 -6.28 -7.04 -1.28
CA VAL A 89 -6.85 -7.73 -0.12
C VAL A 89 -6.33 -7.10 1.15
N PHE A 90 -7.25 -6.70 2.02
CA PHE A 90 -6.98 -6.22 3.37
C PHE A 90 -7.61 -7.20 4.36
N GLU A 91 -6.80 -7.86 5.17
CA GLU A 91 -7.26 -8.92 6.08
C GLU A 91 -6.70 -8.71 7.48
N ASN A 92 -7.58 -8.67 8.49
CA ASN A 92 -7.21 -8.46 9.89
C ASN A 92 -6.38 -7.18 10.12
N VAL A 93 -6.62 -6.13 9.33
CA VAL A 93 -5.96 -4.82 9.47
C VAL A 93 -6.92 -3.79 10.06
N LYS A 94 -6.41 -2.79 10.77
CA LYS A 94 -7.28 -1.77 11.39
C LYS A 94 -7.92 -0.85 10.34
N THR A 95 -7.15 0.10 9.78
CA THR A 95 -7.66 1.07 8.79
C THR A 95 -7.06 0.78 7.41
N PRO A 96 -7.79 0.12 6.49
CA PRO A 96 -7.32 -0.11 5.13
C PRO A 96 -6.97 1.16 4.35
N ILE A 97 -7.86 2.15 4.37
CA ILE A 97 -7.70 3.40 3.63
C ILE A 97 -7.91 4.57 4.59
N ASP A 98 -6.86 5.30 4.91
CA ASP A 98 -6.90 6.51 5.73
C ASP A 98 -6.96 7.75 4.83
N LEU A 99 -8.03 8.52 4.95
CA LEU A 99 -8.24 9.78 4.21
C LEU A 99 -7.88 10.95 5.14
N MET A 100 -6.66 11.48 5.01
CA MET A 100 -6.20 12.60 5.84
C MET A 100 -6.73 13.94 5.30
N THR A 101 -6.53 15.04 6.03
CA THR A 101 -6.86 16.38 5.51
C THR A 101 -5.93 16.76 4.36
N GLY A 102 -6.51 17.29 3.27
CA GLY A 102 -5.76 17.91 2.17
C GLY A 102 -5.40 16.98 1.00
N PHE A 103 -5.80 15.70 1.02
CA PHE A 103 -5.69 14.82 -0.15
C PHE A 103 -6.57 15.31 -1.31
N THR A 104 -6.25 14.89 -2.54
CA THR A 104 -7.05 15.21 -3.73
C THR A 104 -8.10 14.14 -4.00
N ALA A 105 -7.67 12.88 -4.12
CA ALA A 105 -8.56 11.77 -4.42
C ALA A 105 -7.96 10.42 -3.99
N ALA A 106 -8.83 9.49 -3.61
CA ALA A 106 -8.50 8.09 -3.38
C ALA A 106 -9.66 7.24 -3.88
N THR A 107 -9.53 6.61 -5.06
CA THR A 107 -10.58 5.71 -5.56
C THR A 107 -10.31 4.30 -5.08
N ALA A 108 -11.30 3.69 -4.40
CA ALA A 108 -11.27 2.30 -3.99
C ALA A 108 -12.17 1.48 -4.93
N VAL A 109 -11.61 0.45 -5.60
CA VAL A 109 -12.36 -0.37 -6.55
C VAL A 109 -11.95 -1.84 -6.44
N GLY A 110 -12.94 -2.74 -6.35
CA GLY A 110 -12.73 -4.18 -6.37
C GLY A 110 -11.87 -4.77 -5.24
N ASN A 111 -11.60 -4.02 -4.16
CA ASN A 111 -10.85 -4.53 -3.00
C ASN A 111 -11.69 -5.48 -2.15
N ILE A 112 -11.04 -6.45 -1.49
CA ILE A 112 -11.64 -7.27 -0.43
C ILE A 112 -11.17 -6.76 0.92
N PHE A 113 -12.11 -6.57 1.85
CA PHE A 113 -11.85 -6.20 3.23
C PHE A 113 -12.42 -7.29 4.15
N THR A 114 -11.56 -7.97 4.91
CA THR A 114 -11.94 -9.04 5.83
C THR A 114 -11.46 -8.68 7.24
N ASN A 115 -12.36 -8.68 8.22
CA ASN A 115 -12.05 -8.36 9.63
C ASN A 115 -11.31 -7.02 9.80
N THR A 116 -11.77 -5.97 9.11
CA THR A 116 -11.22 -4.62 9.21
C THR A 116 -12.14 -3.72 10.03
N THR A 117 -11.58 -2.76 10.78
CA THR A 117 -12.36 -1.93 11.72
C THR A 117 -12.47 -0.45 11.35
N GLY A 118 -11.52 0.07 10.57
CA GLY A 118 -11.49 1.44 10.09
C GLY A 118 -12.06 1.60 8.68
N ASN A 119 -11.79 2.76 8.07
CA ASN A 119 -12.34 3.11 6.76
C ASN A 119 -11.88 2.18 5.63
N THR A 120 -12.84 1.77 4.80
CA THR A 120 -12.67 0.93 3.61
C THR A 120 -13.05 1.65 2.32
N ALA A 121 -13.65 2.85 2.43
CA ALA A 121 -14.12 3.62 1.29
C ALA A 121 -13.06 4.56 0.72
N GLY A 122 -13.16 4.82 -0.59
CA GLY A 122 -12.46 5.91 -1.24
C GLY A 122 -13.23 7.23 -1.14
N SER A 123 -12.63 8.29 -1.68
CA SER A 123 -13.29 9.59 -1.89
C SER A 123 -12.75 10.24 -3.16
N ASN A 124 -13.65 10.86 -3.92
CA ASN A 124 -13.41 11.43 -5.25
C ASN A 124 -12.90 10.41 -6.29
N THR A 125 -12.75 10.88 -7.53
CA THR A 125 -12.20 10.10 -8.64
C THR A 125 -10.71 10.38 -8.77
N ALA A 126 -9.89 9.34 -8.57
CA ALA A 126 -8.47 9.38 -8.78
C ALA A 126 -8.11 9.30 -10.27
N PHE A 127 -6.83 9.52 -10.57
CA PHE A 127 -6.31 9.41 -11.93
C PHE A 127 -6.58 8.03 -12.55
N THR A 128 -6.73 7.99 -13.87
CA THR A 128 -6.66 6.76 -14.65
C THR A 128 -5.20 6.48 -14.99
N ALA A 129 -4.71 5.28 -14.69
CA ALA A 129 -3.35 4.87 -15.02
C ALA A 129 -3.17 4.87 -16.56
N PRO A 130 -2.14 5.53 -17.12
CA PRO A 130 -1.88 5.56 -18.57
C PRO A 130 -1.17 4.28 -19.06
N TYR A 131 -1.30 3.18 -18.33
CA TYR A 131 -0.66 1.89 -18.58
C TYR A 131 -1.60 0.77 -18.11
N SER A 132 -1.36 -0.44 -18.60
CA SER A 132 -2.13 -1.63 -18.22
C SER A 132 -1.31 -2.55 -17.32
N ILE A 133 -1.94 -3.07 -16.27
CA ILE A 133 -1.39 -4.12 -15.41
C ILE A 133 -2.39 -5.28 -15.40
N PRO A 134 -1.95 -6.53 -15.61
CA PRO A 134 -2.81 -7.69 -15.47
C PRO A 134 -3.39 -7.73 -14.05
N THR A 135 -4.70 -7.52 -14.02
CA THR A 135 -5.48 -7.31 -12.80
C THR A 135 -6.03 -8.66 -12.38
N LEU A 136 -5.67 -9.09 -11.17
CA LEU A 136 -6.20 -10.33 -10.63
C LEU A 136 -7.63 -10.08 -10.13
N THR A 137 -8.46 -11.12 -10.11
CA THR A 137 -9.64 -11.11 -9.24
C THR A 137 -9.17 -10.97 -7.80
N ALA A 138 -9.78 -10.09 -7.01
CA ALA A 138 -9.30 -9.83 -5.65
C ALA A 138 -9.24 -11.09 -4.77
N SER A 139 -10.14 -12.07 -4.99
CA SER A 139 -10.11 -13.37 -4.30
C SER A 139 -8.85 -14.20 -4.56
N ALA A 140 -8.16 -13.98 -5.70
CA ALA A 140 -6.93 -14.68 -6.06
C ALA A 140 -5.66 -13.99 -5.53
N VAL A 141 -5.76 -12.73 -5.09
CA VAL A 141 -4.61 -11.90 -4.71
C VAL A 141 -3.86 -12.49 -3.52
N LYS A 142 -4.57 -12.90 -2.45
CA LYS A 142 -3.93 -13.48 -1.27
C LYS A 142 -3.03 -14.66 -1.63
N ALA A 143 -3.58 -15.65 -2.34
CA ALA A 143 -2.86 -16.86 -2.73
C ALA A 143 -1.66 -16.53 -3.64
N ASN A 144 -1.87 -15.69 -4.65
CA ASN A 144 -0.83 -15.32 -5.61
C ASN A 144 0.32 -14.56 -4.92
N VAL A 145 0.00 -13.55 -4.11
CA VAL A 145 1.00 -12.71 -3.43
C VAL A 145 1.75 -13.51 -2.36
N SER A 146 1.07 -14.33 -1.57
CA SER A 146 1.74 -15.15 -0.54
C SER A 146 2.70 -16.19 -1.13
N ALA A 147 2.48 -16.61 -2.37
CA ALA A 147 3.35 -17.56 -3.06
C ALA A 147 4.53 -16.89 -3.77
N GLY A 148 4.39 -15.64 -4.21
CA GLY A 148 5.35 -14.97 -5.11
C GLY A 148 6.11 -13.78 -4.50
N ALA A 149 5.64 -13.18 -3.41
CA ALA A 149 6.31 -12.03 -2.80
C ALA A 149 7.47 -12.49 -1.90
N GLY A 150 8.68 -11.96 -2.13
CA GLY A 150 9.83 -12.23 -1.28
C GLY A 150 11.16 -12.07 -2.00
N ALA A 151 12.25 -12.38 -1.29
CA ALA A 151 13.61 -12.28 -1.82
C ALA A 151 13.95 -13.38 -2.83
N THR A 152 13.17 -14.48 -2.84
CA THR A 152 13.39 -15.62 -3.73
C THR A 152 12.57 -15.46 -5.00
N PHE A 153 13.28 -15.36 -6.12
CA PHE A 153 12.68 -15.17 -7.44
C PHE A 153 12.27 -16.51 -8.06
N THR A 154 11.22 -17.15 -7.54
CA THR A 154 10.72 -18.43 -8.06
C THR A 154 9.32 -18.35 -8.69
N GLY A 155 8.76 -17.15 -8.88
CA GLY A 155 7.37 -17.01 -9.36
C GLY A 155 7.03 -15.79 -10.22
N ASN A 156 7.92 -14.79 -10.35
CA ASN A 156 7.67 -13.62 -11.20
C ASN A 156 8.41 -13.74 -12.53
N VAL A 157 7.97 -14.68 -13.39
CA VAL A 157 8.53 -14.80 -14.74
C VAL A 157 7.96 -13.68 -15.60
N CYS A 158 8.80 -13.05 -16.43
CA CYS A 158 8.35 -12.01 -17.35
C CYS A 158 7.25 -12.57 -18.26
N GLY A 159 6.06 -11.95 -18.26
CA GLY A 159 4.92 -12.37 -19.06
C GLY A 159 3.91 -13.30 -18.37
N SER A 160 4.17 -13.77 -17.14
CA SER A 160 3.20 -14.55 -16.34
C SER A 160 2.46 -13.68 -15.31
N PHE A 161 2.22 -12.42 -15.65
CA PHE A 161 1.39 -11.53 -14.84
C PHE A 161 -0.07 -11.99 -14.82
#